data_AF-A0A7C5T437-F1
#
_entry.id   AF-A0A7C5T437-F1
#
_cell.length_a   1.000
_cell.length_b   1.000
_cell.length_c   1.000
_cell.angle_alpha   90.00
_cell.angle_beta   90.00
_cell.angle_gamma   90.00
#
_symmetry.space_group_name_H-M   'P 1'
#
loop_
_entity.id
_entity.type
_entity.pdbx_description
1 polymer ?
#
loop_
_entity_poly.entity_id
_entity_poly.type
_entity_poly.pdbx_seq_one_letter_code
_entity_poly.pdbx_strand_id
1 'polypeptide(L)'
;MEAILVVVLMVLTLVALAILVRDLANLRVESTLSEFQIVVSDVLVLVILIELTRSFVISSLGGERYLEGFIEMGVIILVREIALAAMSANIPNALMASGGVALLILALWIIREKKLVARS
;
A
#
# COMPACT_ATOMS: atom_id res chain seq x y z
N MET A 1 9.30 -18.56 11.63
CA MET A 1 9.81 -17.28 11.09
C MET A 1 8.67 -16.44 10.51
N GLU A 2 7.81 -17.00 9.66
CA GLU A 2 6.63 -16.31 9.11
C GLU A 2 5.65 -15.80 10.18
N ALA A 3 5.35 -16.60 11.22
CA ALA A 3 4.48 -16.18 12.32
C ALA A 3 5.00 -14.93 13.07
N ILE A 4 6.32 -14.80 13.23
CA ILE A 4 6.92 -13.62 13.86
C ILE A 4 6.71 -12.39 12.97
N LEU A 5 6.86 -12.55 11.65
CA LEU A 5 6.67 -11.47 10.69
C LEU A 5 5.21 -10.99 10.66
N VAL A 6 4.24 -11.92 10.72
CA VAL A 6 2.81 -11.57 10.84
C VAL A 6 2.54 -10.80 12.14
N VAL A 7 3.09 -11.24 13.27
CA VAL A 7 2.94 -10.54 14.56
C VAL A 7 3.54 -9.13 14.49
N VAL A 8 4.73 -8.98 13.91
CA VAL A 8 5.36 -7.66 13.72
C VAL A 8 4.50 -6.75 12.85
N LEU A 9 3.98 -7.26 11.72
CA LEU A 9 3.09 -6.49 10.84
C LEU A 9 1.79 -6.07 11.56
N MET A 10 1.21 -6.95 12.37
CA MET A 10 0.04 -6.60 13.19
C MET A 10 0.35 -5.49 14.19
N VAL A 11 1.50 -5.57 14.90
CA VAL A 11 1.92 -4.51 15.83
C VAL A 11 2.14 -3.19 15.10
N LEU A 12 2.83 -3.21 13.96
CA LEU A 12 3.04 -2.01 13.13
C LEU A 12 1.71 -1.40 12.66
N THR A 13 0.76 -2.24 12.25
CA THR A 13 -0.58 -1.80 11.85
C THR A 13 -1.31 -1.11 13.01
N LEU A 14 -1.24 -1.67 14.22
CA LEU A 14 -1.85 -1.06 15.41
C LEU A 14 -1.19 0.28 15.78
N VAL A 15 0.14 0.37 15.68
CA VAL A 15 0.87 1.63 15.91
C VAL A 15 0.50 2.69 14.88
N ALA A 16 0.45 2.34 13.59
CA ALA A 16 0.04 3.25 12.53
C ALA A 16 -1.40 3.73 12.72
N LEU A 17 -2.30 2.84 13.14
CA LEU A 17 -3.67 3.21 13.49
C LEU A 17 -3.73 4.19 14.66
N ALA A 18 -2.93 3.97 15.71
CA ALA A 18 -2.88 4.88 16.86
C ALA A 18 -2.35 6.27 16.47
N ILE A 19 -1.34 6.34 15.59
CA ILE A 19 -0.82 7.59 15.04
C ILE A 19 -1.90 8.30 14.22
N LEU A 20 -2.55 7.60 13.29
CA LEU A 20 -3.62 8.17 12.47
C LEU A 20 -4.77 8.72 13.34
N VAL A 21 -5.19 8.00 14.37
CA VAL A 21 -6.24 8.46 15.30
C VAL A 21 -5.80 9.72 16.05
N ARG A 22 -4.55 9.76 16.52
CA ARG A 22 -3.99 10.95 17.18
C ARG A 22 -3.98 12.15 16.23
N ASP A 23 -3.55 11.95 14.99
CA ASP A 23 -3.35 13.03 14.03
C ASP A 23 -4.70 13.52 13.47
N LEU A 24 -5.69 12.63 13.30
CA LEU A 24 -7.09 13.00 13.05
C LEU A 24 -7.70 13.80 14.21
N ALA A 25 -7.45 13.42 15.46
CA ALA A 25 -7.96 14.14 16.62
C ALA A 25 -7.38 15.56 16.75
N ASN A 26 -6.19 15.79 16.19
CA ASN A 26 -5.54 17.09 16.18
C ASN A 26 -5.91 17.97 14.98
N LEU A 27 -6.57 17.43 13.95
CA LEU A 27 -7.03 18.21 12.80
C LEU A 27 -8.17 19.16 13.21
N ARG A 28 -7.98 20.43 12.89
CA ARG A 28 -8.98 21.51 13.01
C ARG A 28 -9.42 22.00 11.64
N VAL A 29 -10.51 22.77 11.58
CA VAL A 29 -11.00 23.34 10.31
C VAL A 29 -9.97 24.31 9.67
N GLU A 30 -9.13 24.94 10.48
CA GLU A 30 -8.05 25.86 10.03
C GLU A 30 -6.71 25.14 9.80
N SER A 31 -6.70 23.81 9.72
CA SER A 31 -5.46 23.05 9.56
C SER A 31 -4.74 23.40 8.27
N THR A 32 -3.41 23.41 8.34
CA THR A 32 -2.56 23.72 7.20
C THR A 32 -2.54 22.57 6.18
N LEU A 33 -2.20 22.88 4.92
CA LEU A 33 -2.05 21.86 3.88
C LEU A 33 -1.05 20.76 4.27
N SER A 34 0.01 21.11 5.03
CA SER A 34 0.99 20.16 5.55
C SER A 34 0.40 19.19 6.57
N GLU A 35 -0.49 19.64 7.45
CA GLU A 35 -1.16 18.76 8.42
C GLU A 35 -2.10 17.79 7.70
N PHE A 36 -2.78 18.26 6.66
CA PHE A 36 -3.59 17.39 5.80
C PHE A 36 -2.73 16.36 5.04
N GLN A 37 -1.55 16.75 4.54
CA GLN A 37 -0.59 15.83 3.91
C GLN A 37 -0.11 14.73 4.85
N ILE A 38 0.12 15.04 6.13
CA ILE A 38 0.50 14.05 7.14
C ILE A 38 -0.61 13.01 7.30
N VAL A 39 -1.85 13.44 7.52
CA VAL A 39 -2.97 12.51 7.71
C VAL A 39 -3.22 11.65 6.47
N VAL A 40 -3.14 12.21 5.27
CA VAL A 40 -3.23 11.43 4.02
C VAL A 40 -2.09 10.41 3.93
N SER A 41 -0.87 10.80 4.27
CA SER A 41 0.27 9.88 4.31
C SER A 41 0.03 8.74 5.31
N ASP A 42 -0.49 9.04 6.50
CA ASP A 42 -0.76 8.04 7.54
C ASP A 42 -1.84 7.05 7.12
N VAL A 43 -2.92 7.52 6.49
CA VAL A 43 -3.95 6.65 5.89
C VAL A 43 -3.34 5.70 4.87
N LEU A 44 -2.50 6.22 3.97
CA LEU A 44 -1.87 5.41 2.93
C LEU A 44 -0.90 4.37 3.50
N VAL A 45 -0.13 4.74 4.53
CA VAL A 45 0.73 3.79 5.26
C VAL A 45 -0.10 2.69 5.93
N LEU A 46 -1.23 3.05 6.54
CA LEU A 46 -2.12 2.08 7.19
C LEU A 46 -2.69 1.08 6.17
N VAL A 47 -3.11 1.55 4.99
CA VAL A 47 -3.59 0.68 3.89
C VAL A 47 -2.49 -0.30 3.46
N ILE A 48 -1.25 0.17 3.30
CA ILE A 48 -0.10 -0.68 2.97
C ILE A 48 0.12 -1.75 4.04
N LEU A 49 0.13 -1.38 5.32
CA LEU A 49 0.37 -2.32 6.42
C LEU A 49 -0.74 -3.38 6.54
N ILE A 50 -2.00 -2.98 6.34
CA ILE A 50 -3.14 -3.90 6.32
C ILE A 50 -2.99 -4.90 5.17
N GLU A 51 -2.66 -4.43 3.96
CA GLU A 51 -2.54 -5.32 2.80
C GLU A 51 -1.31 -6.24 2.92
N LEU A 52 -0.19 -5.76 3.49
CA LEU A 52 0.95 -6.61 3.83
C LEU A 52 0.54 -7.71 4.80
N THR A 53 -0.14 -7.33 5.88
CA THR A 53 -0.61 -8.29 6.88
C THR A 53 -1.52 -9.33 6.24
N ARG A 54 -2.49 -8.90 5.41
CA ARG A 54 -3.39 -9.79 4.68
C ARG A 54 -2.64 -10.73 3.75
N SER A 55 -1.69 -10.22 2.98
CA SER A 55 -0.89 -11.01 2.03
C SER A 55 -0.10 -12.11 2.74
N PHE A 56 0.60 -11.76 3.82
CA PHE A 56 1.39 -12.73 4.61
C PHE A 56 0.52 -13.72 5.39
N VAL A 57 -0.65 -13.32 5.87
CA VAL A 57 -1.58 -14.26 6.52
C VAL A 57 -2.08 -15.28 5.50
N ILE A 58 -2.54 -14.84 4.33
CA ILE A 58 -3.03 -15.75 3.26
C ILE A 58 -1.92 -16.70 2.80
N SER A 59 -0.70 -16.19 2.68
CA SER A 59 0.44 -16.99 2.24
C SER A 59 0.86 -18.04 3.28
N SER A 60 0.83 -17.69 4.57
CA SER A 60 1.12 -18.62 5.68
C SER A 60 0.10 -19.76 5.80
N LEU A 61 -1.11 -19.58 5.27
CA LEU A 61 -2.18 -20.59 5.23
C LEU A 61 -2.09 -21.53 4.01
N GLY A 62 -0.98 -21.50 3.26
CA GLY A 62 -0.76 -22.39 2.11
C GLY A 62 -1.30 -21.85 0.78
N GLY A 63 -1.60 -20.55 0.68
CA GLY A 63 -2.02 -19.93 -0.57
C GLY A 63 -0.84 -19.65 -1.52
N GLU A 64 -0.85 -20.22 -2.74
CA GLU A 64 0.06 -19.90 -3.86
C GLU A 64 -0.17 -18.49 -4.45
N ARG A 65 -0.31 -17.47 -3.60
CA ARG A 65 -0.62 -16.09 -3.98
C ARG A 65 0.45 -15.06 -3.62
N TYR A 66 1.64 -15.51 -3.18
CA TYR A 66 2.76 -14.63 -2.83
C TYR A 66 3.08 -13.59 -3.93
N LEU A 67 3.07 -14.00 -5.20
CA LEU A 67 3.39 -13.13 -6.33
C LEU A 67 2.29 -12.09 -6.62
N GLU A 68 1.02 -12.48 -6.54
CA GLU A 68 -0.11 -11.56 -6.71
C GLU A 68 -0.13 -10.52 -5.58
N GLY A 69 0.04 -10.97 -4.34
CA GLY A 69 0.11 -10.08 -3.18
C GLY A 69 1.27 -9.09 -3.28
N PHE A 70 2.46 -9.55 -3.66
CA PHE A 70 3.62 -8.66 -3.82
C PHE A 70 3.38 -7.57 -4.89
N ILE A 71 2.66 -7.90 -5.95
CA ILE A 71 2.36 -6.94 -7.02
C ILE A 71 1.22 -5.99 -6.62
N GLU A 72 0.16 -6.49 -5.95
CA GLU A 72 -0.88 -5.63 -5.36
C GLU A 72 -0.26 -4.62 -4.39
N MET A 73 0.70 -5.06 -3.57
CA MET A 73 1.47 -4.18 -2.69
C MET A 73 2.25 -3.11 -3.45
N GLY A 74 2.92 -3.49 -4.54
CA GLY A 74 3.64 -2.54 -5.40
C GLY A 74 2.71 -1.46 -5.98
N VAL A 75 1.49 -1.83 -6.36
CA VAL A 75 0.48 -0.87 -6.85
C VAL A 75 0.07 0.10 -5.74
N ILE A 76 -0.22 -0.38 -4.53
CA ILE A 76 -0.63 0.48 -3.41
C ILE A 76 0.49 1.48 -3.05
N ILE A 77 1.74 1.02 -2.98
CA ILE A 77 2.90 1.88 -2.70
C ILE A 77 3.03 2.97 -3.76
N LEU A 78 2.89 2.63 -5.04
CA LEU A 78 3.02 3.64 -6.09
C LEU A 78 1.83 4.60 -6.14
N VAL A 79 0.61 4.16 -5.85
CA VAL A 79 -0.53 5.06 -5.67
C VAL A 79 -0.25 6.04 -4.52
N ARG A 80 0.36 5.58 -3.43
CA ARG A 80 0.81 6.46 -2.34
C ARG A 80 1.82 7.50 -2.84
N GLU A 81 2.83 7.08 -3.59
CA GLU A 81 3.84 8.01 -4.13
C GLU A 81 3.23 9.02 -5.11
N ILE A 82 2.26 8.61 -5.93
CA ILE A 82 1.51 9.54 -6.80
C ILE A 82 0.74 10.56 -5.98
N ALA A 83 0.02 10.11 -4.93
CA ALA A 83 -0.74 11.00 -4.06
C ALA A 83 0.17 12.03 -3.38
N LEU A 84 1.31 11.60 -2.83
CA LEU A 84 2.29 12.49 -2.20
C LEU A 84 2.95 13.45 -3.21
N ALA A 85 3.27 12.97 -4.41
CA ALA A 85 3.84 13.79 -5.48
C ALA A 85 2.84 14.85 -5.97
N ALA A 86 1.55 14.50 -6.08
CA ALA A 86 0.49 15.42 -6.45
C ALA A 86 0.30 16.51 -5.37
N MET A 87 0.36 16.14 -4.10
CA MET A 87 0.23 17.09 -2.98
C MET A 87 1.45 18.02 -2.84
N SER A 88 2.65 17.54 -3.19
CA SER A 88 3.90 18.31 -3.14
C SER A 88 4.17 19.13 -4.41
N ALA A 89 3.27 19.13 -5.39
CA ALA A 89 3.42 19.75 -6.71
C ALA A 89 4.69 19.30 -7.48
N ASN A 90 5.21 18.11 -7.16
CA ASN A 90 6.40 17.57 -7.80
C ASN A 90 6.03 16.70 -8.99
N ILE A 91 5.82 17.36 -10.13
CA ILE A 91 5.37 16.75 -11.40
C ILE A 91 6.27 15.58 -11.86
N PRO A 92 7.63 15.69 -11.84
CA PRO A 92 8.50 14.58 -12.20
C PRO A 92 8.25 13.30 -11.38
N ASN A 93 8.08 13.45 -10.06
CA ASN A 93 7.83 12.31 -9.19
C ASN A 93 6.48 11.66 -9.46
N ALA A 94 5.45 12.47 -9.74
CA ALA A 94 4.13 11.96 -10.09
C ALA A 94 4.14 11.16 -11.41
N LEU A 95 4.89 11.63 -12.41
CA LEU A 95 5.05 10.94 -13.70
C LEU A 95 5.80 9.61 -13.55
N MET A 96 6.91 9.60 -12.80
CA MET A 96 7.67 8.37 -12.54
C MET A 96 6.82 7.33 -11.80
N ALA A 97 6.10 7.74 -10.76
CA ALA A 97 5.24 6.84 -10.01
C ALA A 97 4.07 6.31 -10.86
N SER A 98 3.47 7.15 -11.70
CA SER A 98 2.41 6.75 -12.65
C SER A 98 2.91 5.72 -13.68
N GLY A 99 4.11 5.92 -14.22
CA GLY A 99 4.75 4.94 -15.11
C GLY A 99 4.99 3.59 -14.43
N GLY A 100 5.42 3.61 -13.17
CA GLY A 100 5.57 2.40 -12.35
C GLY A 100 4.24 1.64 -12.18
N VAL A 101 3.13 2.35 -11.91
CA VAL A 101 1.81 1.74 -11.74
C VAL A 101 1.39 1.02 -13.02
N ALA A 102 1.57 1.67 -14.18
CA ALA A 102 1.23 1.08 -15.46
C ALA A 102 2.00 -0.22 -15.73
N LEU A 103 3.29 -0.27 -15.40
CA LEU A 103 4.12 -1.47 -15.55
C LEU A 103 3.69 -2.61 -14.60
N LEU A 104 3.30 -2.30 -13.37
CA LEU A 104 2.81 -3.31 -12.42
C LEU A 104 1.43 -3.86 -12.81
N ILE A 105 0.53 -3.01 -13.31
CA ILE A 105 -0.76 -3.45 -13.87
C ILE A 105 -0.54 -4.39 -15.06
N LEU A 106 0.40 -4.05 -15.94
CA LEU A 106 0.77 -4.92 -17.07
C LEU A 106 1.29 -6.28 -16.57
N ALA A 107 2.14 -6.28 -15.54
CA ALA A 107 2.65 -7.51 -14.94
C ALA A 107 1.53 -8.38 -14.33
N LEU A 108 0.57 -7.78 -13.60
CA LEU A 108 -0.61 -8.49 -13.08
C LEU A 108 -1.41 -9.13 -14.20
N TRP A 109 -1.65 -8.37 -15.27
CA TRP A 109 -2.44 -8.86 -16.39
C TRP A 109 -1.79 -10.07 -17.04
N ILE A 110 -0.48 -10.02 -17.30
CA ILE A 110 0.28 -11.14 -17.88
C ILE A 110 0.22 -12.38 -16.98
N ILE A 111 0.38 -12.22 -15.66
CA ILE A 111 0.33 -13.34 -14.71
C ILE A 111 -1.06 -13.96 -14.69
N ARG A 112 -2.12 -13.13 -14.71
CA ARG A 112 -3.51 -13.57 -14.73
C ARG A 112 -3.85 -14.36 -15.99
N GLU A 113 -3.45 -13.86 -17.16
CA GLU A 113 -3.59 -14.56 -18.45
C GLU A 113 -2.91 -15.93 -18.43
N LYS A 114 -1.63 -15.99 -18.00
CA LYS A 114 -0.90 -17.26 -17.91
C LYS A 114 -1.56 -18.27 -16.98
N LYS A 115 -2.14 -17.84 -15.86
CA LYS A 115 -2.88 -18.72 -14.94
C LYS A 115 -4.21 -19.20 -15.51
N LEU A 116 -4.88 -18.42 -16.34
CA LEU A 116 -6.12 -18.82 -17.01
C LEU A 116 -5.85 -19.91 -18.06
N VAL A 117 -4.80 -19.72 -18.88
CA VAL A 117 -4.39 -20.70 -19.90
C VAL A 117 -3.88 -22.01 -19.28
N ALA A 118 -3.22 -21.97 -18.12
CA ALA A 118 -2.74 -23.17 -17.44
C ALA A 118 -3.87 -24.03 -16.81
N ARG A 119 -5.10 -23.50 -16.74
CA ARG A 119 -6.27 -24.18 -16.16
C ARG A 119 -7.30 -24.68 -17.20
N SER A 120 -7.11 -24.35 -18.48
CA SER A 120 -7.92 -24.82 -19.62
C SER A 120 -7.29 -26.03 -20.29
#